data_AF-A0A8X8VU18-F1
#
_entry.id   AF-A0A8X8VU18-F1
#
_cell.length_a   1.000
_cell.length_b   1.000
_cell.length_c   1.000
_cell.angle_alpha   90.00
_cell.angle_beta   90.00
_cell.angle_gamma   90.00
#
_symmetry.space_group_name_H-M   'P 1'
#
loop_
_entity.id
_entity.type
_entity.pdbx_description
1 polymer ?
#
loop_
_entity_poly.entity_id
_entity_poly.type
_entity_poly.pdbx_seq_one_letter_code
_entity_poly.pdbx_strand_id
1 'polypeptide(L)'
;MSAYNAFKSNVPVAWSRNLYITLVRGIPGTRKLHRRTLEALRLTKCNRTVMRWNTPTVRGMIQQVKRLVVVETQEMYNARSRKTLLTELCAPLVVNHQPASTNDSSA
;
A
#
# COMPACT_ATOMS: atom_id res chain seq x y z
N MET A 1 -2.16 -8.47 11.82
CA MET A 1 -1.35 -7.22 11.89
C MET A 1 -2.12 -6.07 11.22
N SER A 2 -2.06 -4.86 11.79
CA SER A 2 -2.61 -3.65 11.12
C SER A 2 -1.85 -3.36 9.82
N ALA A 3 -2.56 -3.04 8.73
CA ALA A 3 -1.96 -2.62 7.46
C ALA A 3 -0.96 -1.45 7.62
N TYR A 4 -1.12 -0.67 8.69
CA TYR A 4 -0.18 0.38 9.11
C TYR A 4 1.23 -0.14 9.44
N ASN A 5 1.32 -1.29 10.11
CA ASN A 5 2.61 -1.89 10.49
C ASN A 5 3.28 -2.57 9.29
N ALA A 6 2.50 -3.18 8.40
CA ALA A 6 3.02 -3.80 7.17
C ALA A 6 3.64 -2.77 6.20
N PHE A 7 3.16 -1.51 6.24
CA PHE A 7 3.69 -0.43 5.40
C PHE A 7 4.99 0.19 5.94
N LYS A 8 5.25 0.10 7.25
CA LYS A 8 6.36 0.80 7.90
C LYS A 8 7.70 0.06 7.88
N SER A 9 7.73 -1.22 7.51
CA SER A 9 8.87 -2.10 7.80
C SER A 9 9.86 -2.35 6.65
N ASN A 10 9.73 -1.72 5.48
CA ASN A 10 10.55 -2.09 4.32
C ASN A 10 11.62 -1.07 3.88
N VAL A 11 11.69 0.13 4.46
CA VAL A 11 12.65 1.18 4.06
C VAL A 11 12.99 2.09 5.27
N PRO A 12 14.24 2.58 5.41
CA PRO A 12 14.58 3.58 6.41
C PRO A 12 13.77 4.87 6.24
N VAL A 13 13.45 5.56 7.35
CA VAL A 13 12.78 6.87 7.33
C VAL A 13 13.78 7.91 6.80
N ALA A 14 13.79 8.10 5.49
CA ALA A 14 14.60 9.09 4.80
C ALA A 14 13.76 10.28 4.33
N TRP A 15 14.41 11.44 4.21
CA TRP A 15 13.77 12.65 3.69
C TRP A 15 13.53 12.50 2.18
N SER A 16 12.29 12.66 1.73
CA SER A 16 11.93 12.60 0.31
C SER A 16 11.34 13.92 -0.16
N ARG A 17 11.59 14.28 -1.43
CA ARG A 17 11.02 15.49 -2.06
C ARG A 17 9.52 15.35 -2.30
N ASN A 18 9.06 14.12 -2.50
CA ASN A 18 7.70 13.79 -2.89
C ASN A 18 7.11 12.80 -1.89
N LEU A 19 5.84 13.03 -1.51
CA LEU A 19 5.05 12.17 -0.64
C LEU A 19 3.90 11.58 -1.44
N TYR A 20 3.68 10.28 -1.27
CA TYR A 20 2.51 9.58 -1.80
C TYR A 20 1.55 9.34 -0.65
N ILE A 21 0.35 9.90 -0.78
CA ILE A 21 -0.66 9.88 0.28
C ILE A 21 -1.82 9.04 -0.20
N THR A 22 -2.19 8.04 0.59
CA THR A 22 -3.28 7.11 0.27
C THR A 22 -4.37 7.23 1.33
N LEU A 23 -5.61 7.44 0.91
CA LEU A 23 -6.76 7.40 1.82
C LEU A 23 -7.15 5.95 2.09
N VAL A 24 -6.85 5.44 3.30
CA VAL A 24 -7.09 4.03 3.63
C VAL A 24 -8.41 3.84 4.38
N ARG A 25 -8.81 4.81 5.21
CA ARG A 25 -10.10 4.78 5.91
C ARG A 25 -11.14 5.65 5.21
N GLY A 26 -12.39 5.19 5.23
CA GLY A 26 -13.52 5.92 4.64
C GLY A 26 -13.79 7.29 5.25
N ILE A 27 -14.40 8.15 4.44
CA ILE A 27 -14.80 9.53 4.78
C ILE A 27 -16.09 9.62 5.64
N PRO A 28 -17.09 8.71 5.55
CA PRO A 28 -18.30 8.81 6.36
C PRO A 28 -18.01 8.88 7.86
N GLY A 29 -18.77 9.70 8.59
CA GLY A 29 -18.60 9.90 10.03
C GLY A 29 -17.37 10.74 10.43
N THR A 30 -16.61 11.30 9.48
CA THR A 30 -15.48 12.20 9.80
C THR A 30 -15.92 13.65 10.03
N ARG A 31 -15.13 14.39 10.82
CA ARG A 31 -15.35 15.83 11.10
C ARG A 31 -15.35 16.62 9.79
N LYS A 32 -16.20 17.65 9.67
CA LYS A 32 -16.30 18.52 8.47
C LYS A 32 -14.94 19.11 8.07
N LEU A 33 -14.14 19.51 9.05
CA LEU A 33 -12.78 20.03 8.82
C LEU A 33 -11.88 19.02 8.10
N HIS A 34 -11.92 17.75 8.51
CA HIS A 34 -11.10 16.70 7.88
C HIS A 34 -11.54 16.43 6.44
N ARG A 35 -12.85 16.49 6.15
CA ARG A 35 -13.38 16.35 4.79
C ARG A 35 -12.84 17.43 3.87
N ARG A 36 -12.88 18.69 4.30
CA ARG A 36 -12.30 19.83 3.56
C ARG A 36 -10.80 19.64 3.30
N THR A 37 -10.05 19.17 4.30
CA THR A 37 -8.61 18.88 4.12
C THR A 37 -8.37 17.76 3.12
N LEU A 38 -9.17 16.69 3.15
CA LEU A 38 -9.07 15.60 2.18
C LEU A 38 -9.47 16.04 0.76
N GLU A 39 -10.51 16.86 0.62
CA GLU A 39 -10.92 17.48 -0.64
C GLU A 39 -9.79 18.34 -1.22
N ALA A 40 -9.16 19.18 -0.41
CA ALA A 40 -8.01 19.99 -0.81
C ALA A 40 -6.80 19.13 -1.24
N LEU A 41 -6.58 17.99 -0.57
CA LEU A 41 -5.58 17.01 -0.98
C LEU A 41 -5.99 16.19 -2.22
N ARG A 42 -7.23 16.32 -2.70
CA ARG A 42 -7.85 15.54 -3.80
C ARG A 42 -8.03 14.05 -3.49
N LEU A 43 -8.27 13.72 -2.23
CA LEU A 43 -8.54 12.37 -1.73
C LEU A 43 -10.05 12.18 -1.49
N THR A 44 -10.81 12.01 -2.58
CA THR A 44 -12.28 11.89 -2.53
C THR A 44 -12.81 10.46 -2.40
N LYS A 45 -12.05 9.46 -2.88
CA LYS A 45 -12.40 8.03 -2.83
C LYS A 45 -11.38 7.24 -2.02
N CYS A 46 -11.82 6.18 -1.34
CA CYS A 46 -10.95 5.25 -0.63
C CYS A 46 -9.94 4.60 -1.58
N ASN A 47 -8.78 4.23 -1.05
CA ASN A 47 -7.63 3.64 -1.75
C ASN A 47 -7.06 4.48 -2.90
N ARG A 48 -7.52 5.73 -3.06
CA ARG A 48 -6.90 6.67 -3.99
C ARG A 48 -5.56 7.12 -3.42
N THR A 49 -4.52 7.00 -4.24
CA THR A 49 -3.18 7.54 -3.94
C THR A 49 -2.99 8.84 -4.71
N VAL A 50 -2.48 9.88 -4.06
CA VAL A 50 -2.14 11.17 -4.70
C VAL A 50 -0.72 11.56 -4.32
N MET A 51 0.07 11.97 -5.31
CA MET A 51 1.41 12.52 -5.11
C MET A 51 1.31 14.01 -4.73
N ARG A 52 2.10 14.43 -3.74
CA ARG A 52 2.29 15.83 -3.35
C ARG A 52 3.76 16.12 -3.06
N TRP A 53 4.19 17.36 -3.27
CA TRP A 53 5.50 17.81 -2.81
C TRP A 53 5.57 17.87 -1.28
N ASN A 54 6.75 17.58 -0.74
CA ASN A 54 7.01 17.61 0.69
C ASN A 54 7.24 19.06 1.18
N THR A 55 6.15 19.83 1.26
CA THR A 55 6.15 21.19 1.82
C THR A 55 5.63 21.18 3.27
N PRO A 56 6.05 22.14 4.12
CA PRO A 56 5.54 22.23 5.50
C PRO A 56 4.01 22.36 5.55
N THR A 57 3.40 23.05 4.57
CA THR A 57 1.95 23.17 4.44
C THR A 57 1.27 21.82 4.24
N VAL A 58 1.76 21.01 3.30
CA VAL A 58 1.21 19.66 3.05
C VAL A 58 1.41 18.77 4.27
N ARG A 59 2.55 18.87 4.95
CA ARG A 59 2.81 18.14 6.21
C ARG A 59 1.80 18.50 7.30
N GLY A 60 1.47 19.79 7.45
CA GLY A 60 0.43 20.25 8.38
C GLY A 60 -0.94 19.65 8.06
N MET A 61 -1.33 19.67 6.77
CA MET A 61 -2.58 19.05 6.32
C MET A 61 -2.62 17.55 6.63
N ILE A 62 -1.54 16.82 6.31
CA ILE A 62 -1.41 15.38 6.59
C ILE A 62 -1.54 15.11 8.10
N GLN A 63 -0.86 15.89 8.93
CA GLN A 63 -0.88 15.70 10.38
C GLN A 63 -2.31 15.80 10.95
N GLN A 64 -3.11 16.72 10.40
CA GLN A 64 -4.51 16.88 10.77
C GLN A 64 -5.36 15.63 10.44
N VAL A 65 -5.08 14.96 9.32
CA VAL A 65 -5.83 13.78 8.86
C VAL A 65 -5.10 12.44 9.09
N LYS A 66 -4.03 12.41 9.88
CA LYS A 66 -3.09 11.28 10.05
C LYS A 66 -3.72 9.91 10.34
N ARG A 67 -4.91 9.87 10.93
CA ARG A 67 -5.63 8.63 11.25
C ARG A 67 -6.33 7.99 10.04
N LEU A 68 -6.56 8.76 8.98
CA LEU A 68 -7.32 8.34 7.79
C LEU A 68 -6.41 7.91 6.64
N VAL A 69 -5.21 8.49 6.58
CA VAL A 69 -4.27 8.34 5.48
C VAL A 69 -3.03 7.58 5.91
N VAL A 70 -2.47 6.85 4.95
CA VAL A 70 -1.11 6.30 5.01
C VAL A 70 -0.25 7.13 4.06
N VAL A 71 0.99 7.40 4.49
CA VAL A 71 1.96 8.18 3.72
C VAL A 71 3.16 7.30 3.41
N GLU A 72 3.54 7.29 2.15
CA GLU A 72 4.71 6.62 1.62
C GLU A 72 5.71 7.68 1.14
N THR A 73 7.00 7.43 1.36
CA THR A 73 8.05 8.17 0.64
C THR A 73 8.08 7.72 -0.81
N GLN A 74 8.67 8.53 -1.69
CA GLN A 74 8.87 8.18 -3.10
C GLN A 74 9.51 6.80 -3.29
N GLU A 75 10.55 6.50 -2.50
CA GLU A 75 11.29 5.24 -2.60
C GLU A 75 10.44 4.04 -2.17
N MET A 76 9.68 4.18 -1.09
CA MET A 76 8.74 3.13 -0.63
C MET A 76 7.67 2.84 -1.69
N TYR A 77 7.09 3.88 -2.29
CA TYR A 77 6.09 3.75 -3.36
C TYR A 77 6.66 2.98 -4.55
N ASN A 78 7.86 3.35 -5.01
CA ASN A 78 8.54 2.70 -6.13
C ASN A 78 8.87 1.23 -5.83
N ALA A 79 9.38 0.93 -4.63
CA ALA A 79 9.71 -0.43 -4.21
C ALA A 79 8.45 -1.32 -4.16
N ARG A 80 7.34 -0.80 -3.63
CA ARG A 80 6.04 -1.48 -3.63
C ARG A 80 5.56 -1.79 -5.04
N SER A 81 5.55 -0.79 -5.92
CA SER A 81 5.13 -0.97 -7.32
C SER A 81 5.99 -2.03 -8.04
N ARG A 82 7.31 -2.02 -7.84
CA ARG A 82 8.21 -3.06 -8.40
C ARG A 82 7.90 -4.45 -7.87
N LYS A 83 7.67 -4.61 -6.56
CA LYS A 83 7.34 -5.91 -5.96
C LYS A 83 6.04 -6.49 -6.53
N THR A 84 5.02 -5.66 -6.71
CA THR A 84 3.76 -6.09 -7.35
C THR A 84 4.03 -6.64 -8.75
N LEU A 85 4.78 -5.92 -9.59
CA LEU A 85 5.16 -6.40 -10.92
C LEU A 85 5.94 -7.72 -10.87
N LEU A 86 6.91 -7.85 -9.97
CA LEU A 86 7.68 -9.09 -9.82
C LEU A 86 6.80 -10.29 -9.38
N THR A 87 5.80 -10.03 -8.53
CA THR A 87 4.87 -11.07 -8.09
C THR A 87 3.96 -11.52 -9.24
N GLU A 88 3.56 -10.61 -10.13
CA GLU A 88 2.77 -10.93 -11.32
C GLU A 88 3.56 -11.77 -12.35
N LEU A 89 4.91 -11.68 -12.33
CA LEU A 89 5.81 -12.46 -13.18
C LEU A 89 6.11 -13.88 -12.65
N CYS A 90 5.35 -14.39 -11.67
CA CYS A 90 5.59 -15.73 -11.11
C CYS A 90 5.57 -16.80 -12.21
N ALA A 91 6.67 -17.56 -12.31
CA ALA A 91 6.76 -18.70 -13.20
C ALA A 91 5.69 -19.75 -12.84
N PRO A 92 5.11 -20.46 -13.83
CA PRO A 92 4.07 -21.44 -13.58
C PRO A 92 4.57 -22.56 -12.64
N LEU A 93 3.75 -22.94 -11.68
CA LEU A 93 4.03 -24.07 -10.81
C LEU A 93 3.84 -25.38 -11.59
N VAL A 94 4.93 -25.99 -12.05
CA VAL A 94 4.90 -27.32 -12.66
C VAL A 94 4.89 -28.36 -11.55
N VAL A 95 3.74 -29.01 -11.34
CA VAL A 95 3.61 -30.11 -10.37
C VAL A 95 3.71 -31.43 -11.12
N ASN A 96 4.79 -32.18 -10.91
CA ASN A 96 4.96 -33.53 -11.45
C ASN A 96 4.49 -34.55 -10.40
N HIS A 97 3.35 -35.19 -10.64
CA HIS A 97 2.88 -36.30 -9.80
C HIS A 97 3.54 -37.60 -10.28
N GLN A 98 4.22 -38.31 -9.38
CA GLN A 98 4.56 -39.71 -9.65
C GLN A 98 3.25 -40.51 -9.71
N PRO A 99 3.06 -41.37 -10.73
CA PRO A 99 1.91 -42.26 -10.76
C PRO A 99 1.96 -43.16 -9.52
N ALA A 100 0.80 -43.39 -8.90
CA ALA A 100 0.71 -44.33 -7.79
C ALA A 100 1.32 -45.66 -8.23
N SER A 101 2.24 -46.21 -7.44
CA SER A 101 2.76 -47.55 -7.67
C SER A 101 1.57 -48.49 -7.69
N THR A 102 1.23 -49.02 -8.87
CA THR A 102 0.35 -50.16 -9.00
C THR A 102 1.05 -51.31 -8.28
N ASN A 103 0.72 -51.49 -7.00
CA ASN A 103 0.94 -52.77 -6.35
C ASN A 103 0.00 -53.73 -7.06
N ASP A 104 0.50 -54.31 -8.15
CA ASP A 104 -0.04 -55.53 -8.71
C ASP A 104 0.11 -56.57 -7.60
N SER A 105 -0.93 -56.67 -6.78
CA SER A 105 -1.19 -57.80 -5.89
C SER A 105 -1.33 -59.04 -6.78
N SER A 106 -0.18 -59.55 -7.21
CA SER A 106 -0.03 -60.80 -7.93
C SER A 106 0.05 -61.92 -6.91
N ALA A 107 -0.79 -62.93 -7.14
CA ALA A 107 -0.88 -64.27 -6.51
C ALA A 107 -1.60 -64.36 -5.17
#